data_AF-A0A8C4JI60-F1
#
_entry.id   AF-A0A8C4JI60-F1
#
_cell.length_a   1.000
_cell.length_b   1.000
_cell.length_c   1.000
_cell.angle_alpha   90.00
_cell.angle_beta   90.00
_cell.angle_gamma   90.00
#
_symmetry.space_group_name_H-M   'P 1'
#
loop_
_entity.id
_entity.type
_entity.pdbx_description
1 polymer ?
#
loop_
_entity_poly.entity_id
_entity_poly.type
_entity_poly.pdbx_seq_one_letter_code
_entity_poly.pdbx_strand_id
1 'polypeptide(L)'
;MPNVDSVKVAVRVRPFSQREKDAGSKCVISMNSNSTSIYDPRNPGHTKTFTFDLAYWSHSGFLKDENGMLVSAGSNSYAGQVRLYSKS
;
A
#
# COMPACT_ATOMS: atom_id res chain seq x y z
N MET A 1 -16.85 -29.83 6.54
CA MET A 1 -17.48 -28.75 5.75
C MET A 1 -16.80 -27.46 6.16
N PRO A 2 -15.86 -26.87 5.41
CA PRO A 2 -15.40 -25.53 5.75
C PRO A 2 -16.52 -24.55 5.42
N ASN A 3 -16.93 -23.76 6.41
CA ASN A 3 -17.94 -22.72 6.29
C ASN A 3 -17.41 -21.63 5.32
N VAL A 4 -18.09 -21.43 4.18
CA VAL A 4 -17.56 -20.66 3.03
C VAL A 4 -18.12 -19.24 2.96
N ASP A 5 -18.30 -18.57 4.10
CA ASP A 5 -18.57 -17.13 4.14
C ASP A 5 -17.58 -16.45 5.09
N SER A 6 -16.31 -16.36 4.66
CA SER A 6 -15.32 -15.51 5.34
C SER A 6 -15.05 -14.27 4.49
N VAL A 7 -15.57 -13.13 4.93
CA VAL A 7 -15.23 -11.83 4.34
C VAL A 7 -13.76 -11.55 4.66
N LYS A 8 -12.96 -11.31 3.62
CA LYS A 8 -11.58 -10.85 3.76
C LYS A 8 -11.48 -9.40 3.32
N VAL A 9 -10.76 -8.60 4.09
CA VAL A 9 -10.55 -7.18 3.83
C VAL A 9 -9.10 -6.95 3.42
N ALA A 10 -8.93 -6.28 2.27
CA ALA A 10 -7.63 -5.90 1.74
C ALA A 10 -7.50 -4.38 1.61
N VAL A 11 -6.33 -3.85 1.92
CA VAL A 11 -6.00 -2.43 1.72
C VAL A 11 -4.76 -2.27 0.85
N ARG A 12 -4.71 -1.18 0.06
CA ARG A 12 -3.57 -0.87 -0.81
C ARG A 12 -3.20 0.61 -0.71
N VAL A 13 -1.92 0.90 -0.48
CA VAL A 13 -1.38 2.27 -0.59
C VAL A 13 -0.80 2.46 -2.00
N ARG A 14 -1.44 3.32 -2.80
CA ARG A 14 -0.96 3.63 -4.16
C ARG A 14 0.15 4.68 -4.15
N PRO A 15 0.98 4.77 -5.22
CA PRO A 15 1.85 5.93 -5.43
C PRO A 15 1.05 7.23 -5.51
N PHE A 16 1.73 8.35 -5.27
CA PHE A 16 1.17 9.66 -5.55
C PHE A 16 0.83 9.85 -7.03
N SER A 17 -0.33 10.44 -7.27
CA SER A 17 -0.74 11.03 -8.53
C SER A 17 0.12 12.26 -8.86
N GLN A 18 0.09 12.70 -10.11
CA GLN A 18 0.85 13.88 -10.54
C GLN A 18 0.49 15.11 -9.70
N ARG A 19 -0.80 15.36 -9.47
CA ARG A 19 -1.30 16.45 -8.63
C ARG A 19 -0.72 16.44 -7.21
N GLU A 20 -0.66 15.27 -6.57
CA GLU A 20 -0.14 15.15 -5.20
C GLU A 20 1.37 15.43 -5.15
N LYS A 21 2.11 15.03 -6.20
CA LYS A 21 3.54 15.34 -6.36
C LYS A 21 3.76 16.83 -6.59
N ASP A 22 2.98 17.44 -7.49
CA ASP A 22 3.09 18.87 -7.82
C ASP A 22 2.79 19.76 -6.61
N ALA A 23 1.89 19.30 -5.72
CA ALA A 23 1.57 19.98 -4.46
C ALA A 23 2.58 19.71 -3.33
N GLY A 24 3.62 18.89 -3.54
CA GLY A 24 4.58 18.53 -2.49
C GLY A 24 3.97 17.73 -1.33
N SER A 25 2.96 16.91 -1.60
CA SER A 25 2.25 16.13 -0.58
C SER A 25 3.16 15.10 0.10
N LYS A 26 2.97 14.88 1.39
CA LYS A 26 3.74 13.90 2.18
C LYS A 26 2.93 12.63 2.43
N CYS A 27 3.60 11.48 2.40
CA CYS A 27 2.94 10.21 2.69
C CYS A 27 2.75 10.08 4.20
N VAL A 28 1.50 9.96 4.62
CA VAL A 28 1.11 9.85 6.04
C VAL A 28 0.79 8.41 6.47
N ILE A 29 1.02 7.46 5.57
CA ILE A 29 0.74 6.04 5.79
C ILE A 29 2.06 5.28 5.94
N SER A 30 2.12 4.38 6.92
CA SER A 30 3.15 3.34 7.01
C SER A 30 2.48 1.97 7.11
N MET A 31 3.17 0.95 6.62
CA MET A 31 2.69 -0.43 6.69
C MET A 31 3.78 -1.33 7.25
N ASN A 32 3.39 -2.24 8.13
CA ASN A 32 4.23 -3.33 8.62
C ASN A 32 3.40 -4.62 8.56
N SER A 33 3.77 -5.53 7.65
CA SER A 33 2.99 -6.74 7.38
C SER A 33 1.52 -6.37 7.08
N ASN A 34 0.58 -6.93 7.84
CA ASN A 34 -0.85 -6.68 7.73
C ASN A 34 -1.35 -5.44 8.50
N SER A 35 -0.46 -4.75 9.22
CA SER A 35 -0.79 -3.56 9.99
C SER A 35 -0.50 -2.29 9.19
N THR A 36 -1.49 -1.41 9.11
CA THR A 36 -1.41 -0.11 8.44
C THR A 36 -1.61 0.99 9.46
N SER A 37 -0.66 1.92 9.54
CA SER A 37 -0.71 3.07 10.43
C SER A 37 -0.87 4.36 9.64
N ILE A 38 -1.71 5.26 10.14
CA ILE A 38 -1.88 6.62 9.65
C ILE A 38 -1.54 7.60 10.77
N TYR A 39 -0.75 8.63 10.47
CA TYR A 39 -0.42 9.70 11.42
C TYR A 39 -0.98 11.04 10.96
N ASP A 40 -1.36 11.91 11.90
CA ASP A 40 -1.72 13.29 11.59
C ASP A 40 -0.45 14.13 11.41
N PRO A 41 -0.19 14.72 10.22
CA PRO A 41 0.98 15.57 10.01
C PRO A 41 0.98 16.83 10.88
N ARG A 42 -0.19 17.26 11.41
CA ARG A 42 -0.32 18.39 12.35
C ARG A 42 -0.17 17.96 13.80
N ASN A 43 -0.32 16.67 14.10
CA ASN A 43 -0.14 16.11 15.43
C ASN A 43 0.54 14.73 15.34
N PRO A 44 1.88 14.69 15.19
CA PRO A 44 2.62 13.45 14.94
C PRO A 44 2.47 12.39 16.04
N GLY A 45 2.12 12.79 17.27
CA GLY A 45 1.86 11.86 18.36
C GLY A 45 0.55 11.07 18.21
N HIS A 46 -0.33 11.50 17.30
CA HIS A 46 -1.64 10.88 17.10
C HIS A 46 -1.61 9.92 15.90
N THR A 47 -1.09 8.72 16.16
CA THR A 47 -1.05 7.61 15.19
C THR A 47 -2.21 6.66 15.43
N LYS A 48 -2.92 6.27 14.36
CA LYS A 48 -3.94 5.21 14.37
C LYS A 48 -3.45 4.02 13.57
N THR A 49 -3.52 2.83 14.16
CA THR A 49 -3.10 1.58 13.53
C THR A 49 -4.30 0.67 13.33
N PHE A 50 -4.40 0.09 12.14
CA PHE A 50 -5.45 -0.83 11.72
C PHE A 50 -4.82 -2.11 11.18
N THR A 51 -5.45 -3.25 11.44
CA THR A 51 -5.00 -4.56 10.95
C THR A 51 -6.03 -5.13 9.99
N PHE A 52 -5.56 -5.70 8.89
CA PHE A 52 -6.39 -6.27 7.81
C PHE A 52 -5.95 -7.70 7.49
N ASP A 53 -6.75 -8.43 6.71
CA ASP A 53 -6.34 -9.75 6.22
C ASP A 53 -5.17 -9.64 5.24
N LEU A 54 -5.16 -8.57 4.45
CA LEU A 54 -4.13 -8.27 3.45
C LEU A 54 -3.83 -6.77 3.41
N ALA A 55 -2.56 -6.40 3.45
CA ALA A 55 -2.11 -5.02 3.28
C ALA A 55 -1.01 -4.95 2.22
N TYR A 56 -1.21 -4.07 1.24
CA TYR A 56 -0.37 -3.95 0.06
C TYR A 56 0.28 -2.57 -0.04
N TRP A 57 1.61 -2.54 0.02
CA TRP A 57 2.38 -1.33 -0.23
C TRP A 57 2.75 -1.24 -1.70
N SER A 58 2.13 -0.31 -2.44
CA SER A 58 2.52 0.02 -3.81
C SER A 58 3.09 1.44 -3.90
N HIS A 59 3.31 2.13 -2.78
CA HIS A 59 3.62 3.56 -2.76
C HIS A 59 5.09 3.88 -3.11
N SER A 60 6.01 2.97 -2.81
CA SER A 60 7.44 3.09 -3.12
C SER A 60 8.08 1.72 -3.36
N GLY A 61 9.39 1.69 -3.63
CA GLY A 61 10.12 0.44 -3.85
C GLY A 61 9.90 -0.19 -5.22
N PHE A 62 9.55 0.63 -6.23
CA PHE A 62 9.36 0.20 -7.61
C PHE A 62 10.28 0.95 -8.57
N LEU A 63 10.68 0.26 -9.64
CA LEU A 63 11.30 0.83 -10.83
C LEU A 63 10.27 0.82 -11.95
N LYS A 64 10.39 1.78 -12.87
CA LYS A 64 9.63 1.76 -14.12
C LYS A 64 10.47 1.03 -15.15
N ASP A 65 9.95 -0.07 -15.69
CA ASP A 65 10.61 -0.78 -16.80
C ASP A 65 10.43 -0.03 -18.13
N GLU A 66 11.11 -0.53 -19.17
CA GLU A 66 11.09 0.05 -20.52
C GLU A 66 9.69 0.04 -21.17
N ASN A 67 8.81 -0.86 -20.71
CA ASN A 67 7.43 -0.98 -21.16
C ASN A 67 6.47 -0.07 -20.35
N GLY A 68 7.00 0.69 -19.40
CA GLY A 68 6.26 1.60 -18.53
C GLY A 68 5.55 0.93 -17.36
N MET A 69 5.81 -0.35 -17.11
CA MET A 69 5.28 -1.10 -15.97
C MET A 69 6.12 -0.87 -14.72
N LEU A 70 5.44 -0.81 -13.58
CA LEU A 70 6.09 -0.67 -12.28
C LEU A 70 6.48 -2.05 -11.75
N VAL A 71 7.77 -2.34 -11.69
CA VAL A 71 8.36 -3.59 -11.21
C VAL A 71 9.06 -3.35 -9.87
N SER A 72 9.20 -4.38 -9.02
CA SER A 72 9.86 -4.20 -7.72
C SER A 72 11.33 -3.79 -7.88
N ALA A 73 11.76 -2.76 -7.15
CA ALA A 73 13.13 -2.24 -7.13
C ALA A 73 14.11 -3.10 -6.29
N GLY A 74 13.78 -4.36 -6.02
CA GLY A 74 14.56 -5.24 -5.13
C GLY A 74 14.17 -5.16 -3.65
N SER A 75 13.20 -4.32 -3.27
CA SER A 75 12.61 -4.31 -1.93
C SER A 75 11.39 -5.23 -1.86
N ASN A 76 11.36 -6.15 -0.90
CA ASN A 76 10.33 -7.17 -0.72
C ASN A 76 8.92 -6.62 -0.38
N SER A 77 8.77 -5.30 -0.26
CA SER A 77 7.54 -4.60 0.13
C SER A 77 6.63 -4.19 -1.03
N TYR A 78 7.13 -4.15 -2.28
CA TYR A 78 6.32 -3.69 -3.41
C TYR A 78 5.31 -4.74 -3.89
N ALA A 79 4.02 -4.44 -3.73
CA ALA A 79 2.93 -5.19 -4.33
C ALA A 79 2.61 -4.61 -5.72
N GLY A 80 3.19 -5.24 -6.75
CA GLY A 80 2.90 -4.92 -8.15
C GLY A 80 1.46 -5.21 -8.54
N GLN A 81 1.00 -4.54 -9.60
CA GLN A 81 -0.38 -4.61 -10.10
C GLN A 81 -0.83 -6.05 -10.40
N VAL A 82 0.06 -6.91 -10.90
CA VAL A 82 -0.20 -8.33 -11.19
C VAL A 82 -0.51 -9.14 -9.92
N ARG A 83 0.13 -8.82 -8.79
CA ARG A 83 -0.05 -9.55 -7.51
C ARG A 83 -1.33 -9.16 -6.77
N LEU A 84 -1.90 -8.00 -7.10
CA LEU A 84 -3.14 -7.50 -6.51
C LEU A 84 -4.37 -8.18 -7.12
N TYR A 85 -4.35 -8.47 -8.43
CA TYR A 85 -5.49 -9.06 -9.12
C TYR A 85 -5.52 -10.59 -9.09
N SER A 86 -4.42 -11.26 -8.73
CA SER A 86 -4.35 -12.73 -8.67
C SER A 86 -4.78 -13.35 -7.33
N LYS A 87 -5.19 -12.52 -6.36
CA LYS A 87 -5.68 -12.95 -5.04
C LYS A 87 -7.12 -12.51 -4.74
N SER A 88 -7.79 -11.86 -5.69
CA SER A 88 -9.22 -11.51 -5.63
C SER A 88 -10.10 -12.62 -6.17
#